data_AF-A0A077MCM2-F1
#
_entry.id   AF-A0A077MCM2-F1
#
_cell.length_a   1.000
_cell.length_b   1.000
_cell.length_c   1.000
_cell.angle_alpha   90.00
_cell.angle_beta   90.00
_cell.angle_gamma   90.00
#
_symmetry.space_group_name_H-M   'P 1'
#
loop_
_entity.id
_entity.type
_entity.pdbx_description
1 polymer ?
#
loop_
_entity_poly.entity_id
_entity_poly.type
_entity_poly.pdbx_seq_one_letter_code
_entity_poly.pdbx_strand_id
1 'polypeptide(L)'
;MPAPVREISDAEGRARLAVRHGLGPGCAFSSIASATAGMTAWHATELPSVHLAIHARTRGLSVEDVDAALNQDRSLVKQLSMRRTLFAVDRALLPAVIAGPGQRVAGPERRRLAKELVAAGLVEDGEKWLAAAESEVLELLDA
;
A
#
# COMPACT_ATOMS: atom_id res chain seq x y z
N MET A 1 12.01 30.74 -28.23
CA MET A 1 11.25 29.53 -28.62
C MET A 1 11.54 28.46 -27.58
N PRO A 2 10.54 27.92 -26.85
CA PRO A 2 10.79 26.78 -25.99
C PRO A 2 11.32 25.61 -26.84
N ALA A 3 12.23 24.82 -26.27
CA ALA A 3 12.75 23.64 -26.94
C ALA A 3 11.58 22.70 -27.34
N PRO A 4 11.64 22.03 -28.50
CA PRO A 4 10.59 21.10 -28.90
C PRO A 4 10.43 20.01 -27.83
N VAL A 5 9.20 19.82 -27.37
CA VAL A 5 8.86 18.78 -26.39
C VAL A 5 8.93 17.43 -27.12
N ARG A 6 9.67 16.48 -26.53
CA ARG A 6 9.78 15.13 -27.08
C ARG A 6 8.41 14.44 -27.05
N GLU A 7 7.89 14.09 -28.22
CA GLU A 7 6.67 13.29 -28.33
C GLU A 7 6.94 11.83 -27.94
N ILE A 8 5.98 11.21 -27.23
CA ILE A 8 5.98 9.78 -26.92
C ILE A 8 4.75 9.18 -27.58
N SER A 9 4.96 8.33 -28.58
CA SER A 9 3.86 7.60 -29.22
C SER A 9 3.30 6.51 -28.29
N ASP A 10 2.07 6.08 -28.55
CA ASP A 10 1.46 4.97 -27.82
C ASP A 10 2.27 3.67 -27.89
N ALA A 11 2.91 3.41 -29.04
CA ALA A 11 3.76 2.25 -29.23
C ALA A 11 4.99 2.31 -28.30
N GLU A 12 5.61 3.49 -28.22
CA GLU A 12 6.73 3.71 -27.30
C GLU A 12 6.27 3.65 -25.83
N GLY A 13 5.12 4.23 -25.51
CA GLY A 13 4.53 4.17 -24.17
C GLY A 13 4.29 2.73 -23.71
N ARG A 14 3.68 1.90 -24.56
CA ARG A 14 3.46 0.46 -24.27
C ARG A 14 4.76 -0.30 -24.11
N ALA A 15 5.76 -0.05 -24.96
CA ALA A 15 7.07 -0.69 -24.83
C ALA A 15 7.74 -0.34 -23.50
N ARG A 16 7.69 0.95 -23.11
CA ARG A 16 8.21 1.41 -21.82
C ARG A 16 7.49 0.76 -20.64
N LEU A 17 6.17 0.64 -20.69
CA LEU A 17 5.38 -0.02 -19.64
C LEU A 17 5.72 -1.51 -19.55
N ALA A 18 5.81 -2.21 -20.69
CA ALA A 18 6.16 -3.63 -20.71
C ALA A 18 7.50 -3.89 -20.03
N VAL A 19 8.51 -3.06 -20.30
CA VAL A 19 9.84 -3.16 -19.68
C VAL A 19 9.79 -2.75 -18.21
N ARG A 20 9.32 -1.54 -17.90
CA ARG A 20 9.39 -0.96 -16.55
C ARG A 20 8.50 -1.68 -15.54
N HIS A 21 7.43 -2.32 -15.99
CA HIS A 21 6.52 -3.07 -15.11
C HIS A 21 6.83 -4.57 -15.10
N GLY A 22 7.88 -5.03 -15.79
CA GLY A 22 8.28 -6.43 -15.82
C GLY A 22 7.29 -7.37 -16.52
N LEU A 23 6.51 -6.86 -17.47
CA LEU A 23 5.49 -7.61 -18.22
C LEU A 23 5.99 -8.07 -19.60
N GLY A 24 7.08 -7.49 -20.10
CA GLY A 24 7.69 -7.84 -21.38
C GLY A 24 8.53 -9.13 -21.31
N PRO A 25 8.77 -9.78 -22.46
CA PRO A 25 9.70 -10.91 -22.54
C PRO A 25 11.07 -10.55 -21.96
N GLY A 26 11.58 -11.35 -21.03
CA GLY A 26 12.88 -11.12 -20.39
C GLY A 26 12.94 -9.93 -19.42
N CYS A 27 11.82 -9.26 -19.16
CA CYS A 27 11.77 -8.08 -18.30
C CYS A 27 11.35 -8.38 -16.85
N ALA A 28 10.98 -9.64 -16.56
CA ALA A 28 10.51 -10.03 -15.24
C ALA A 28 11.55 -9.70 -14.15
N PHE A 29 11.08 -9.19 -13.03
CA PHE A 29 11.90 -8.90 -11.86
C PHE A 29 12.40 -10.19 -11.20
N SER A 30 13.58 -10.14 -10.60
CA SER A 30 14.23 -11.29 -9.97
C SER A 30 13.81 -11.52 -8.52
N SER A 31 13.12 -10.56 -7.90
CA SER A 31 12.71 -10.63 -6.49
C SER A 31 11.48 -9.74 -6.20
N ILE A 32 10.79 -10.03 -5.09
CA ILE A 32 9.70 -9.20 -4.54
C ILE A 32 10.18 -7.76 -4.32
N ALA A 33 11.39 -7.58 -3.79
CA ALA A 33 11.97 -6.26 -3.54
C ALA A 33 12.14 -5.46 -4.85
N SER A 34 12.75 -6.06 -5.88
CA SER A 34 12.91 -5.40 -7.18
C SER A 34 11.58 -5.12 -7.88
N ALA A 35 10.59 -6.03 -7.78
CA ALA A 35 9.26 -5.80 -8.30
C ALA A 35 8.53 -4.66 -7.59
N THR A 36 8.67 -4.60 -6.26
CA THR A 36 8.05 -3.55 -5.43
C THR A 36 8.71 -2.20 -5.70
N ALA A 37 10.03 -2.14 -5.87
CA ALA A 37 10.71 -0.92 -6.29
C ALA A 37 10.23 -0.44 -7.67
N GLY A 38 10.00 -1.36 -8.62
CA GLY A 38 9.47 -1.03 -9.94
C GLY A 38 8.03 -0.54 -9.94
N MET A 39 7.17 -1.10 -9.08
CA MET A 39 5.74 -0.78 -9.02
C MET A 39 5.35 0.23 -7.92
N THR A 40 6.25 0.53 -6.99
CA THR A 40 6.07 1.35 -5.79
C THR A 40 5.11 0.77 -4.73
N ALA A 41 3.96 0.25 -5.13
CA ALA A 41 2.93 -0.26 -4.24
C ALA A 41 2.05 -1.32 -4.92
N TRP A 42 1.44 -2.19 -4.12
CA TRP A 42 0.51 -3.22 -4.56
C TRP A 42 -0.88 -2.97 -3.98
N HIS A 43 -1.92 -2.99 -4.80
CA HIS A 43 -3.29 -2.97 -4.28
C HIS A 43 -3.55 -4.26 -3.49
N ALA A 44 -4.04 -4.12 -2.26
CA ALA A 44 -4.08 -5.19 -1.28
C ALA A 44 -5.46 -5.36 -0.62
N THR A 45 -6.50 -4.71 -1.14
CA THR A 45 -7.87 -4.83 -0.63
C THR A 45 -8.38 -6.27 -0.72
N GLU A 46 -8.17 -6.92 -1.87
CA GLU A 46 -8.50 -8.33 -2.03
C GLU A 46 -7.28 -9.19 -1.72
N LEU A 47 -7.47 -10.24 -0.91
CA LEU A 47 -6.41 -11.14 -0.47
C LEU A 47 -5.45 -11.61 -1.59
N PRO A 48 -5.92 -12.11 -2.75
CA PRO A 48 -5.02 -12.63 -3.79
C PRO A 48 -4.34 -11.54 -4.62
N SER A 49 -4.72 -10.27 -4.50
CA SER A 49 -4.27 -9.22 -5.44
C SER A 49 -2.75 -9.00 -5.40
N VAL A 50 -2.14 -9.05 -4.21
CA VAL A 50 -0.69 -8.85 -4.05
C VAL A 50 0.07 -10.01 -4.70
N HIS A 51 -0.34 -11.25 -4.41
CA HIS A 51 0.26 -12.46 -4.97
C HIS A 51 0.17 -12.49 -6.49
N LEU A 52 -1.01 -12.26 -7.06
CA LEU A 52 -1.20 -12.25 -8.51
C LEU A 52 -0.43 -11.13 -9.19
N ALA A 53 -0.39 -9.93 -8.60
CA ALA A 53 0.33 -8.80 -9.16
C ALA A 53 1.86 -9.02 -9.17
N ILE A 54 2.41 -9.61 -8.11
CA ILE A 54 3.83 -9.97 -8.02
C ILE A 54 4.14 -11.11 -8.98
N HIS A 55 3.32 -12.17 -8.99
CA HIS A 55 3.49 -13.33 -9.86
C HIS A 55 3.52 -12.93 -11.34
N ALA A 56 2.65 -12.02 -11.77
CA ALA A 56 2.62 -11.52 -13.15
C ALA A 56 3.91 -10.81 -13.60
N ARG A 57 4.78 -10.42 -12.68
CA ARG A 57 5.96 -9.57 -12.93
C ARG A 57 7.28 -10.21 -12.51
N THR A 58 7.24 -11.43 -12.00
CA THR A 58 8.40 -12.14 -11.46
C THR A 58 8.44 -13.57 -12.02
N ARG A 59 9.56 -14.27 -11.81
CA ARG A 59 9.70 -15.69 -12.16
C ARG A 59 10.30 -16.46 -10.99
N GLY A 60 9.76 -17.65 -10.74
CA GLY A 60 10.30 -18.56 -9.71
C GLY A 60 9.92 -18.24 -8.27
N LEU A 61 9.04 -17.24 -8.03
CA LEU A 61 8.47 -16.98 -6.71
C LEU A 61 7.19 -17.79 -6.50
N SER A 62 7.05 -18.35 -5.30
CA SER A 62 5.86 -19.07 -4.86
C SER A 62 4.88 -18.16 -4.10
N VAL A 63 3.71 -18.69 -3.74
CA VAL A 63 2.73 -18.01 -2.88
C VAL A 63 3.31 -17.81 -1.48
N GLU A 64 4.02 -18.82 -0.98
CA GLU A 64 4.66 -18.85 0.33
C GLU A 64 5.72 -17.75 0.46
N ASP A 65 6.47 -17.46 -0.61
CA ASP A 65 7.43 -16.34 -0.62
C ASP A 65 6.75 -14.99 -0.37
N VAL A 66 5.58 -14.77 -0.99
CA VAL A 66 4.80 -13.54 -0.81
C VAL A 66 4.16 -13.49 0.57
N ASP A 67 3.69 -14.62 1.09
CA ASP A 67 3.15 -14.71 2.45
C ASP A 67 4.21 -14.47 3.52
N ALA A 68 5.43 -14.98 3.32
CA ALA A 68 6.57 -14.70 4.19
C ALA A 68 6.90 -13.20 4.19
N ALA A 69 6.96 -12.58 3.00
CA ALA A 69 7.23 -11.14 2.87
C ALA A 69 6.18 -10.26 3.59
N LEU A 70 4.90 -10.65 3.55
CA LEU A 70 3.80 -9.91 4.18
C LEU A 70 3.68 -10.15 5.68
N ASN A 71 3.83 -11.40 6.13
CA ASN A 71 3.40 -11.81 7.47
C ASN A 71 4.56 -12.17 8.39
N GLN A 72 5.66 -12.72 7.85
CA GLN A 72 6.81 -13.16 8.63
C GLN A 72 7.88 -12.07 8.66
N ASP A 73 8.49 -11.79 7.52
CA ASP A 73 9.59 -10.84 7.36
C ASP A 73 9.11 -9.39 7.52
N ARG A 74 7.83 -9.15 7.18
CA ARG A 74 7.21 -7.82 7.13
C ARG A 74 8.04 -6.83 6.31
N SER A 75 8.65 -7.34 5.23
CA SER A 75 9.32 -6.53 4.22
C SER A 75 8.31 -5.75 3.38
N LEU A 76 7.10 -6.32 3.22
CA LEU A 76 5.92 -5.63 2.71
C LEU A 76 4.93 -5.37 3.83
N VAL A 77 4.50 -4.11 3.97
CA VAL A 77 3.54 -3.68 5.00
C VAL A 77 2.27 -3.13 4.37
N LYS A 78 1.12 -3.47 4.95
CA LYS A 78 -0.19 -3.03 4.47
C LYS A 78 -0.61 -1.73 5.15
N GLN A 79 -0.98 -0.73 4.36
CA GLN A 79 -1.42 0.59 4.85
C GLN A 79 -2.61 1.10 4.04
N LEU A 80 -3.66 1.54 4.73
CA LEU A 80 -4.77 2.26 4.10
C LEU A 80 -4.27 3.62 3.62
N SER A 81 -4.43 3.90 2.32
CA SER A 81 -3.69 4.99 1.69
C SER A 81 -4.48 5.63 0.54
N MET A 82 -3.94 5.64 -0.68
CA MET A 82 -4.53 6.29 -1.84
C MET A 82 -5.99 5.87 -2.03
N ARG A 83 -6.88 6.84 -2.25
CA ARG A 83 -8.31 6.59 -2.53
C ARG A 83 -9.02 5.75 -1.45
N ARG A 84 -8.49 5.72 -0.21
CA ARG A 84 -9.01 4.92 0.91
C ARG A 84 -9.07 3.43 0.58
N THR A 85 -8.06 2.91 -0.12
CA THR A 85 -7.87 1.46 -0.32
C THR A 85 -6.59 0.98 0.32
N LEU A 86 -6.52 -0.34 0.56
CA LEU A 86 -5.38 -0.96 1.22
C LEU A 86 -4.27 -1.20 0.21
N PHE A 87 -3.04 -0.80 0.54
CA PHE A 87 -1.86 -1.07 -0.29
C PHE A 87 -0.79 -1.79 0.51
N ALA A 88 -0.12 -2.76 -0.10
CA ALA A 88 1.14 -3.31 0.40
C ALA A 88 2.31 -2.54 -0.22
N VAL A 89 3.24 -2.06 0.61
CA VAL A 89 4.41 -1.27 0.19
C VAL A 89 5.67 -1.79 0.85
N ASP A 90 6.84 -1.45 0.30
CA ASP A 90 8.10 -1.67 0.99
C ASP A 90 8.07 -0.95 2.36
N ARG A 91 8.54 -1.63 3.41
CA ARG A 91 8.56 -1.07 4.77
C ARG A 91 9.26 0.28 4.86
N ALA A 92 10.31 0.52 4.07
CA ALA A 92 11.02 1.80 4.06
C ALA A 92 10.19 2.97 3.50
N LEU A 93 9.16 2.68 2.69
CA LEU A 93 8.24 3.69 2.17
C LEU A 93 7.09 4.03 3.14
N LEU A 94 6.88 3.22 4.19
CA LEU A 94 5.76 3.41 5.12
C LEU A 94 5.65 4.84 5.68
N PRO A 95 6.74 5.51 6.13
CA PRO A 95 6.64 6.88 6.62
C PRO A 95 6.08 7.87 5.59
N ALA A 96 6.50 7.76 4.32
CA ALA A 96 6.00 8.62 3.25
C ALA A 96 4.54 8.31 2.89
N VAL A 97 4.15 7.03 2.93
CA VAL A 97 2.79 6.59 2.66
C VAL A 97 1.83 7.07 3.76
N ILE A 98 2.23 7.00 5.02
CA ILE A 98 1.46 7.52 6.16
C ILE A 98 1.37 9.04 6.03
N ALA A 99 2.49 9.75 5.97
CA ALA A 99 2.53 11.22 6.00
C ALA A 99 1.84 11.87 4.78
N GLY A 100 1.87 11.22 3.61
CA GLY A 100 1.24 11.73 2.40
C GLY A 100 -0.22 11.30 2.27
N PRO A 101 -0.51 10.25 1.47
CA PRO A 101 -1.88 9.80 1.23
C PRO A 101 -2.60 9.27 2.48
N GLY A 102 -1.90 8.66 3.43
CA GLY A 102 -2.50 8.11 4.66
C GLY A 102 -3.12 9.17 5.56
N GLN A 103 -2.44 10.30 5.77
CA GLN A 103 -2.95 11.42 6.58
C GLN A 103 -4.29 11.96 6.07
N ARG A 104 -4.47 12.01 4.75
CA ARG A 104 -5.74 12.43 4.14
C ARG A 104 -6.89 11.47 4.42
N VAL A 105 -6.59 10.21 4.75
CA VAL A 105 -7.58 9.18 5.08
C VAL A 105 -7.83 9.10 6.59
N ALA A 106 -6.80 9.24 7.41
CA ALA A 106 -6.89 9.04 8.86
C ALA A 106 -7.96 9.91 9.54
N GLY A 107 -7.98 11.22 9.27
CA GLY A 107 -8.94 12.14 9.87
C GLY A 107 -10.41 11.81 9.57
N PRO A 108 -10.79 11.63 8.28
CA PRO A 108 -12.13 11.16 7.92
C PRO A 108 -12.51 9.81 8.56
N GLU A 109 -11.62 8.82 8.56
CA GLU A 109 -11.91 7.50 9.14
C GLU A 109 -12.10 7.58 10.66
N ARG A 110 -11.30 8.38 11.37
CA ARG A 110 -11.48 8.61 12.81
C ARG A 110 -12.86 9.16 13.11
N ARG A 111 -13.25 10.25 12.43
CA ARG A 111 -14.57 10.88 12.64
C ARG A 111 -15.72 9.94 12.29
N ARG A 112 -15.53 9.09 11.28
CA ARG A 112 -16.51 8.08 10.89
C ARG A 112 -16.68 7.04 11.99
N LEU A 113 -15.58 6.47 12.49
CA LEU A 113 -15.59 5.50 13.58
C LEU A 113 -16.25 6.08 14.84
N ALA A 114 -15.89 7.30 15.23
CA ALA A 114 -16.50 7.99 16.39
C ALA A 114 -18.03 8.07 16.26
N LYS A 115 -18.53 8.46 15.06
CA LYS A 115 -19.97 8.52 14.78
C LYS A 115 -20.62 7.14 14.78
N GLU A 116 -19.98 6.14 14.20
CA GLU A 116 -20.49 4.77 14.14
C GLU A 116 -20.62 4.15 15.54
N LEU A 117 -19.67 4.41 16.45
CA LEU A 117 -19.73 3.96 17.85
C LEU A 117 -20.93 4.55 18.61
N VAL A 118 -21.19 5.85 18.44
CA VAL A 118 -22.35 6.51 19.06
C VAL A 118 -23.65 6.00 18.43
N ALA A 119 -23.70 5.87 17.11
CA ALA A 119 -24.87 5.36 16.40
C ALA A 119 -25.21 3.92 16.78
N ALA A 120 -24.21 3.12 17.12
CA ALA A 120 -24.37 1.76 17.64
C ALA A 120 -24.79 1.71 19.12
N GLY A 121 -24.87 2.86 19.82
CA GLY A 121 -25.21 2.93 21.24
C GLY A 121 -24.13 2.38 22.17
N LEU A 122 -22.89 2.23 21.68
CA LEU A 122 -21.78 1.68 22.46
C LEU A 122 -21.18 2.70 23.42
N VAL A 123 -21.23 3.99 23.05
CA VAL A 123 -20.64 5.10 23.80
C VAL A 123 -21.47 6.38 23.60
N GLU A 124 -21.44 7.29 24.56
CA GLU A 124 -22.09 8.61 24.44
C GLU A 124 -21.24 9.62 23.66
N ASP A 125 -19.92 9.56 23.81
CA ASP A 125 -18.95 10.42 23.14
C ASP A 125 -17.85 9.58 22.49
N GLY A 126 -17.98 9.39 21.18
CA GLY A 126 -17.05 8.57 20.39
C GLY A 126 -15.64 9.16 20.28
N GLU A 127 -15.48 10.48 20.29
CA GLU A 127 -14.14 11.09 20.20
C GLU A 127 -13.40 10.97 21.52
N LYS A 128 -14.10 11.19 22.65
CA LYS A 128 -13.54 10.97 23.99
C LYS A 128 -13.15 9.51 24.19
N TRP A 129 -14.00 8.58 23.76
CA TRP A 129 -13.70 7.16 23.84
C TRP A 129 -12.47 6.78 23.00
N LEU A 130 -12.37 7.25 21.76
CA LEU A 130 -11.22 6.99 20.89
C LEU A 130 -9.92 7.58 21.46
N ALA A 131 -9.96 8.77 22.06
CA ALA A 131 -8.79 9.37 22.69
C ALA A 131 -8.31 8.57 23.92
N ALA A 132 -9.24 8.06 24.73
CA ALA A 132 -8.89 7.19 25.87
C ALA A 132 -8.26 5.87 25.40
N ALA A 133 -8.89 5.19 24.42
CA ALA A 133 -8.38 3.96 23.86
C ALA A 133 -6.99 4.15 23.19
N GLU A 134 -6.76 5.28 22.52
CA GLU A 134 -5.45 5.63 21.96
C GLU A 134 -4.39 5.75 23.05
N SER A 135 -4.69 6.44 24.16
CA SER A 135 -3.76 6.57 25.30
C SER A 135 -3.44 5.20 25.91
N GLU A 136 -4.44 4.38 26.18
CA GLU A 136 -4.26 3.03 26.75
C GLU A 136 -3.40 2.13 25.86
N VAL A 137 -3.58 2.20 24.54
CA VAL A 137 -2.76 1.44 23.59
C VAL A 137 -1.32 1.94 23.54
N LEU A 138 -1.11 3.26 23.55
CA LEU A 138 0.25 3.83 23.56
C LEU A 138 1.00 3.47 24.84
N GLU A 139 0.33 3.54 26.01
CA GLU A 139 0.91 3.12 27.29
C GLU A 139 1.35 1.64 27.27
N LEU A 140 0.57 0.76 26.63
CA LEU A 140 0.93 -0.66 26.48
C LEU A 140 2.12 -0.87 25.53
N LEU A 141 2.24 -0.07 24.48
CA LEU A 141 3.32 -0.19 23.49
C LEU A 141 4.66 0.39 23.98
N ASP A 142 4.60 1.38 24.88
CA ASP A 142 5.78 2.00 25.49
C ASP A 142 6.32 1.23 26.71
N ALA A 143 5.59 0.21 27.20
CA ALA A 143 5.95 -0.66 28.33
C ALA A 143 6.87 -1.84 27.92
#